data_AF-A0A1Y4WRH6-F1
#
_entry.id   AF-A0A1Y4WRH6-F1
#
_cell.length_a   1.000
_cell.length_b   1.000
_cell.length_c   1.000
_cell.angle_alpha   90.00
_cell.angle_beta   90.00
_cell.angle_gamma   90.00
#
_symmetry.space_group_name_H-M   'P 1'
#
loop_
_entity.id
_entity.type
_entity.pdbx_description
1 polymer ?
#
loop_
_entity_poly.entity_id
_entity_poly.type
_entity_poly.pdbx_seq_one_letter_code
_entity_poly.pdbx_strand_id
1 'polypeptide(L)'
;MPASPEPLYPAPVSAETLEAYRALLEGEPGALNRPPEGLELYQVTLPPAKELEYVLLDLDGDGGAELVVQKVGQPALFNAVFHYGDGELSCWQYDIMETSCRDYPLRDGTMVRQYDTGTGPTRYSHLYNLFRYLSDGETEETANLTIHEDTSDGGVETLTYLLDNEDVDQDTFEVRFEELVESQLLSPEEWIPAEELLD
;
A
#
# COMPACT_ATOMS: atom_id res chain seq x y z
N MET A 1 19.36 19.02 3.80
CA MET A 1 18.59 17.92 3.19
C MET A 1 18.86 18.01 1.69
N PRO A 2 19.55 17.06 1.04
CA PRO A 2 19.40 16.95 -0.40
C PRO A 2 17.90 16.68 -0.65
N ALA A 3 17.30 17.38 -1.61
CA ALA A 3 15.96 17.03 -2.04
C ALA A 3 16.00 15.57 -2.51
N SER A 4 15.17 14.71 -1.93
CA SER A 4 14.87 13.43 -2.57
C SER A 4 14.43 13.76 -4.01
N PRO A 5 14.93 13.06 -5.03
CA PRO A 5 14.46 13.26 -6.38
C PRO A 5 12.93 13.14 -6.39
N GLU A 6 12.25 14.05 -7.09
CA GLU A 6 10.80 13.94 -7.26
C GLU A 6 10.50 12.52 -7.78
N PRO A 7 9.61 11.75 -7.11
CA PRO A 7 9.24 10.44 -7.57
C PRO A 7 8.68 10.55 -8.99
N LEU A 8 9.28 9.81 -9.91
CA LEU A 8 8.86 9.80 -11.31
C LEU A 8 7.59 8.94 -11.38
N TYR A 9 6.43 9.59 -11.39
CA TYR A 9 5.19 8.94 -11.79
C TYR A 9 4.90 9.21 -13.28
N PRO A 10 4.74 8.18 -14.13
CA PRO A 10 4.96 6.76 -13.85
C PRO A 10 6.45 6.39 -13.82
N ALA A 11 6.81 5.42 -12.98
CA ALA A 11 8.18 4.94 -12.84
C ALA A 11 8.58 4.09 -14.07
N PRO A 12 9.84 4.19 -14.55
CA PRO A 12 10.29 3.41 -15.69
C PRO A 12 10.39 1.91 -15.34
N VAL A 13 9.97 1.06 -16.28
CA VAL A 13 10.02 -0.41 -16.12
C VAL A 13 10.83 -1.02 -17.25
N SER A 14 11.78 -1.90 -16.90
CA SER A 14 12.58 -2.62 -17.89
C SER A 14 11.74 -3.70 -18.58
N ALA A 15 12.12 -4.10 -19.79
CA ALA A 15 11.44 -5.20 -20.49
C ALA A 15 11.52 -6.51 -19.69
N GLU A 16 12.65 -6.78 -19.03
CA GLU A 16 12.84 -7.98 -18.22
C GLU A 16 11.93 -7.99 -16.98
N THR A 17 11.86 -6.86 -16.27
CA THR A 17 10.94 -6.65 -15.14
C THR A 17 9.48 -6.86 -15.57
N LEU A 18 9.10 -6.31 -16.73
CA LEU A 18 7.75 -6.43 -17.26
C LEU A 18 7.38 -7.90 -17.57
N GLU A 19 8.30 -8.66 -18.17
CA GLU A 19 8.11 -10.10 -18.43
C GLU A 19 7.99 -10.90 -17.13
N ALA A 20 8.77 -10.57 -16.10
CA ALA A 20 8.65 -11.24 -14.79
C ALA A 20 7.26 -10.99 -14.15
N TYR A 21 6.75 -9.76 -14.23
CA TYR A 21 5.41 -9.42 -13.76
C TYR A 21 4.29 -10.10 -14.57
N ARG A 22 4.46 -10.21 -15.90
CA ARG A 22 3.55 -10.98 -16.77
C ARG A 22 3.49 -12.44 -16.34
N ALA A 23 4.64 -13.10 -16.22
CA ALA A 23 4.72 -14.51 -15.80
C ALA A 23 4.03 -14.74 -14.44
N LEU A 24 4.19 -13.81 -13.50
CA LEU A 24 3.50 -13.86 -12.21
C LEU A 24 1.97 -13.80 -12.37
N LEU A 25 1.46 -12.82 -13.12
CA LEU A 25 0.02 -12.62 -13.32
C LEU A 25 -0.65 -13.73 -14.14
N GLU A 26 0.10 -14.37 -15.06
CA GLU A 26 -0.35 -15.57 -15.77
C GLU A 26 -0.40 -16.81 -14.87
N GLY A 27 0.21 -16.74 -13.68
CA GLY A 27 0.34 -17.87 -12.76
C GLY A 27 1.35 -18.90 -13.23
N GLU A 28 2.41 -18.48 -13.95
CA GLU A 28 3.46 -19.38 -14.39
C GLU A 28 4.14 -20.07 -13.19
N PRO A 29 4.25 -21.41 -13.18
CA PRO A 29 4.89 -22.12 -12.09
C PRO A 29 6.35 -21.69 -11.90
N GLY A 30 6.67 -21.17 -10.72
CA GLY A 30 8.03 -20.74 -10.38
C GLY A 30 8.37 -19.29 -10.76
N ALA A 31 7.39 -18.50 -11.21
CA ALA A 31 7.59 -17.07 -11.46
C ALA A 31 8.00 -16.31 -10.19
N LEU A 32 7.44 -16.66 -9.03
CA LEU A 32 7.83 -16.10 -7.74
C LEU A 32 9.03 -16.84 -7.15
N ASN A 33 10.12 -16.12 -6.88
CA ASN A 33 11.33 -16.68 -6.27
C ASN A 33 11.31 -16.58 -4.74
N ARG A 34 10.81 -15.47 -4.19
CA ARG A 34 10.79 -15.21 -2.75
C ARG A 34 9.37 -14.86 -2.27
N PRO A 35 8.77 -15.65 -1.37
CA PRO A 35 7.51 -15.28 -0.73
C PRO A 35 7.76 -14.16 0.32
N PRO A 36 6.71 -13.50 0.81
CA PRO A 36 6.84 -12.58 1.93
C PRO A 36 7.18 -13.35 3.20
N GLU A 37 7.70 -12.64 4.22
CA GLU A 37 8.08 -13.27 5.49
C GLU A 37 6.89 -14.03 6.11
N GLY A 38 7.17 -15.23 6.65
CA GLY A 38 6.18 -16.06 7.32
C GLY A 38 5.28 -16.88 6.39
N LEU A 39 5.41 -16.74 5.07
CA LEU A 39 4.72 -17.58 4.08
C LEU A 39 5.69 -18.42 3.27
N GLU A 40 5.24 -19.61 2.89
CA GLU A 40 5.90 -20.47 1.91
C GLU A 40 5.42 -20.11 0.50
N LEU A 41 6.25 -20.37 -0.53
CA LEU A 41 5.92 -20.05 -1.93
C LEU A 41 4.56 -20.57 -2.39
N TYR A 42 4.17 -21.78 -1.99
CA TYR A 42 2.90 -22.38 -2.39
C TYR A 42 1.67 -21.72 -1.75
N GLN A 43 1.86 -20.86 -0.75
CA GLN A 43 0.78 -20.14 -0.07
C GLN A 43 0.48 -18.79 -0.73
N VAL A 44 1.37 -18.31 -1.60
CA VAL A 44 1.19 -17.08 -2.37
C VAL A 44 0.47 -17.43 -3.67
N THR A 45 -0.82 -17.11 -3.75
CA THR A 45 -1.65 -17.39 -4.92
C THR A 45 -2.43 -16.15 -5.29
N LEU A 46 -2.19 -15.62 -6.48
CA LEU A 46 -2.94 -14.47 -6.96
C LEU A 46 -4.35 -14.87 -7.41
N PRO A 47 -5.37 -14.00 -7.18
CA PRO A 47 -6.60 -14.06 -7.94
C PRO A 47 -6.32 -13.99 -9.45
N PRO A 48 -7.23 -14.48 -10.30
CA PRO A 48 -7.07 -14.35 -11.75
C PRO A 48 -6.90 -12.89 -12.18
N ALA A 49 -6.04 -12.61 -13.17
CA ALA A 49 -5.74 -11.25 -13.63
C ALA A 49 -6.99 -10.39 -13.94
N LYS A 50 -8.05 -10.97 -14.50
CA LYS A 50 -9.34 -10.31 -14.75
C LYS A 50 -10.04 -9.72 -13.50
N GLU A 51 -9.65 -10.17 -12.32
CA GLU A 51 -10.18 -9.69 -11.03
C GLU A 51 -9.25 -8.67 -10.37
N LEU A 52 -8.09 -8.40 -10.98
CA LEU A 52 -7.04 -7.56 -10.47
C LEU A 52 -6.88 -6.30 -11.32
N GLU A 53 -6.45 -5.24 -10.66
CA GLU A 53 -5.91 -4.03 -11.25
C GLU A 53 -4.54 -3.76 -10.64
N TYR A 54 -3.70 -3.01 -11.34
CA TYR A 54 -2.33 -2.74 -10.93
C TYR A 54 -1.92 -1.30 -11.16
N VAL A 55 -0.86 -0.92 -10.45
CA VAL A 55 -0.03 0.26 -10.73
C VAL A 55 1.45 -0.13 -10.65
N LEU A 56 2.27 0.62 -11.37
CA LEU A 56 3.73 0.50 -11.34
C LEU A 56 4.29 1.77 -10.68
N LEU A 57 4.90 1.61 -9.51
CA LEU A 57 5.38 2.70 -8.68
C LEU A 57 6.76 2.39 -8.13
N ASP A 58 7.62 3.41 -8.07
CA ASP A 58 8.90 3.36 -7.37
C ASP A 58 8.66 3.52 -5.86
N LEU A 59 8.58 2.40 -5.16
CA LEU A 59 8.22 2.37 -3.74
C LEU A 59 9.44 2.46 -2.82
N ASP A 60 10.60 2.00 -3.28
CA ASP A 60 11.85 2.04 -2.51
C ASP A 60 12.78 3.22 -2.86
N GLY A 61 12.48 3.94 -3.94
CA GLY A 61 13.23 5.11 -4.40
C GLY A 61 14.46 4.78 -5.25
N ASP A 62 14.59 3.56 -5.76
CA ASP A 62 15.70 3.14 -6.61
C ASP A 62 15.54 3.57 -8.09
N GLY A 63 14.36 4.07 -8.45
CA GLY A 63 13.99 4.54 -9.78
C GLY A 63 13.45 3.45 -10.72
N GLY A 64 13.40 2.19 -10.29
CA GLY A 64 12.61 1.11 -10.87
C GLY A 64 11.19 1.14 -10.32
N ALA A 65 10.27 0.41 -10.95
CA ALA A 65 8.90 0.31 -10.45
C ALA A 65 8.65 -1.08 -9.87
N GLU A 66 8.07 -1.11 -8.68
CA GLU A 66 7.37 -2.26 -8.12
C GLU A 66 5.98 -2.40 -8.73
N LEU A 67 5.52 -3.65 -8.80
CA LEU A 67 4.15 -3.99 -9.14
C LEU A 67 3.29 -4.00 -7.88
N VAL A 68 2.33 -3.09 -7.80
CA VAL A 68 1.26 -3.15 -6.80
C VAL A 68 0.01 -3.68 -7.47
N VAL A 69 -0.58 -4.73 -6.91
CA VAL A 69 -1.86 -5.30 -7.38
C VAL A 69 -2.92 -5.20 -6.29
N GLN A 70 -4.16 -5.01 -6.69
CA GLN A 70 -5.31 -5.12 -5.80
C GLN A 70 -6.53 -5.69 -6.52
N LYS A 71 -7.51 -6.17 -5.75
CA LYS A 71 -8.78 -6.63 -6.33
C LYS A 71 -9.65 -5.47 -6.79
N VAL A 72 -10.12 -5.54 -8.03
CA VAL A 72 -10.98 -4.51 -8.66
C VAL A 72 -12.20 -4.20 -7.80
N GLY A 73 -12.35 -2.93 -7.43
CA GLY A 73 -13.47 -2.41 -6.64
C GLY A 73 -13.57 -2.94 -5.21
N GLN A 74 -12.68 -3.84 -4.79
CA GLN A 74 -12.66 -4.47 -3.46
C GLN A 74 -11.22 -4.61 -2.93
N PRO A 75 -10.43 -3.54 -2.90
CA PRO A 75 -9.00 -3.61 -2.55
C PRO A 75 -8.73 -4.12 -1.13
N ALA A 76 -9.69 -3.95 -0.20
CA ALA A 76 -9.61 -4.52 1.15
C ALA A 76 -9.72 -6.06 1.20
N LEU A 77 -10.08 -6.73 0.09
CA LEU A 77 -10.13 -8.19 0.05
C LEU A 77 -8.82 -8.82 -0.40
N PHE A 78 -7.99 -8.06 -1.12
CA PHE A 78 -6.69 -8.50 -1.60
C PHE A 78 -5.88 -7.32 -2.13
N ASN A 79 -4.63 -7.23 -1.67
CA ASN A 79 -3.57 -6.45 -2.31
C ASN A 79 -2.20 -7.14 -2.09
N ALA A 80 -1.24 -6.84 -2.97
CA ALA A 80 0.11 -7.34 -2.86
C ALA A 80 1.10 -6.39 -3.55
N VAL A 81 2.37 -6.45 -3.10
CA VAL A 81 3.50 -5.71 -3.67
C VAL A 81 4.57 -6.69 -4.12
N PHE A 82 5.06 -6.51 -5.34
CA PHE A 82 6.10 -7.34 -5.94
C PHE A 82 7.25 -6.51 -6.49
N HIS A 83 8.46 -6.92 -6.16
CA HIS A 83 9.70 -6.31 -6.64
C HIS A 83 10.47 -7.33 -7.48
N TYR A 84 11.03 -6.86 -8.59
CA TYR A 84 11.95 -7.63 -9.42
C TYR A 84 13.32 -6.98 -9.43
N GLY A 85 14.31 -7.69 -8.90
CA GLY A 85 15.68 -7.22 -8.79
C GLY A 85 16.66 -8.38 -8.83
N ASP A 86 17.85 -8.16 -9.39
CA ASP A 86 18.91 -9.18 -9.50
C ASP A 86 18.47 -10.51 -10.15
N GLY A 87 17.49 -10.47 -11.06
CA GLY A 87 16.96 -11.65 -11.74
C GLY A 87 15.93 -12.44 -10.93
N GLU A 88 15.52 -11.95 -9.76
CA GLU A 88 14.58 -12.63 -8.86
C GLU A 88 13.33 -11.77 -8.61
N LEU A 89 12.17 -12.41 -8.65
CA LEU A 89 10.89 -11.83 -8.27
C LEU A 89 10.60 -12.14 -6.80
N SER A 90 10.38 -11.10 -6.02
CA SER A 90 10.07 -11.15 -4.59
C SER A 90 8.71 -10.53 -4.31
N CYS A 91 7.99 -11.11 -3.35
CA CYS A 91 6.75 -10.55 -2.82
C CYS A 91 7.06 -9.89 -1.49
N TRP A 92 6.90 -8.57 -1.41
CA TRP A 92 7.18 -7.78 -0.19
C TRP A 92 5.97 -7.72 0.72
N GLN A 93 4.78 -7.68 0.14
CA GLN A 93 3.53 -7.63 0.88
C GLN A 93 2.48 -8.50 0.19
N TYR A 94 1.73 -9.22 1.00
CA TYR A 94 0.64 -10.10 0.57
C TYR A 94 -0.42 -10.12 1.66
N ASP A 95 -1.47 -9.32 1.49
CA ASP A 95 -2.57 -9.24 2.44
C ASP A 95 -3.83 -9.81 1.78
N ILE A 96 -4.42 -10.75 2.51
CA ILE A 96 -5.60 -11.50 2.13
C ILE A 96 -6.64 -11.31 3.24
N MET A 97 -7.70 -10.59 2.91
CA MET A 97 -8.91 -10.45 3.74
C MET A 97 -8.63 -10.22 5.24
N GLU A 98 -8.11 -9.04 5.58
CA GLU A 98 -8.33 -8.42 6.89
C GLU A 98 -9.34 -7.27 6.73
N THR A 99 -10.53 -7.39 7.33
CA THR A 99 -11.58 -6.36 7.18
C THR A 99 -11.26 -5.04 7.87
N SER A 100 -10.22 -5.01 8.70
CA SER A 100 -9.82 -3.89 9.55
C SER A 100 -8.45 -3.32 9.20
N CYS A 101 -7.73 -3.91 8.25
CA CYS A 101 -6.42 -3.46 7.78
C CYS A 101 -6.50 -3.24 6.26
N ARG A 102 -5.88 -2.16 5.78
CA ARG A 102 -5.69 -1.98 4.35
C ARG A 102 -4.41 -1.21 4.08
N ASP A 103 -3.55 -1.81 3.27
CA ASP A 103 -2.41 -1.12 2.69
C ASP A 103 -2.78 -0.50 1.33
N TYR A 104 -2.27 0.69 1.01
CA TYR A 104 -2.41 1.28 -0.32
C TYR A 104 -1.26 2.24 -0.64
N PRO A 105 -0.84 2.30 -1.92
CA PRO A 105 0.21 3.22 -2.34
C PRO A 105 -0.31 4.64 -2.55
N LEU A 106 0.61 5.59 -2.41
CA LEU A 106 0.49 6.98 -2.78
C LEU A 106 1.35 7.28 -4.01
N ARG A 107 1.04 8.36 -4.74
CA ARG A 107 1.74 8.76 -5.97
C ARG A 107 3.24 8.97 -5.80
N ASP A 108 3.67 9.35 -4.59
CA ASP A 108 5.06 9.63 -4.26
C ASP A 108 5.88 8.39 -3.87
N GLY A 109 5.28 7.20 -3.96
CA GLY A 109 5.86 5.92 -3.56
C GLY A 109 5.73 5.59 -2.07
N THR A 110 5.16 6.50 -1.27
CA THR A 110 4.81 6.21 0.13
C THR A 110 3.66 5.21 0.17
N MET A 111 3.70 4.28 1.12
CA MET A 111 2.60 3.37 1.41
C MET A 111 1.87 3.83 2.66
N VAL A 112 0.55 3.69 2.68
CA VAL A 112 -0.28 3.87 3.86
C VAL A 112 -0.80 2.52 4.31
N ARG A 113 -0.56 2.18 5.57
CA ARG A 113 -1.21 1.08 6.28
C ARG A 113 -2.27 1.65 7.20
N GLN A 114 -3.54 1.44 6.84
CA GLN A 114 -4.68 1.91 7.60
C GLN A 114 -5.24 0.80 8.49
N TYR A 115 -5.43 1.10 9.77
CA TYR A 115 -6.15 0.25 10.71
C TYR A 115 -7.37 0.95 11.28
N ASP A 116 -8.52 0.29 11.15
CA ASP A 116 -9.78 0.71 11.77
C ASP A 116 -10.10 -0.23 12.92
N THR A 117 -9.98 0.24 14.16
CA THR A 117 -10.14 -0.58 15.37
C THR A 117 -11.17 -0.01 16.33
N GLY A 118 -11.93 -0.90 16.97
CA GLY A 118 -12.98 -0.52 17.92
C GLY A 118 -12.79 -1.18 19.28
N THR A 119 -12.97 -0.43 20.36
CA THR A 119 -13.03 -0.96 21.73
C THR A 119 -14.44 -0.77 22.29
N GLY A 120 -15.32 -1.74 22.02
CA GLY A 120 -16.73 -1.66 22.39
C GLY A 120 -17.55 -0.79 21.43
N PRO A 121 -18.81 -0.48 21.76
CA PRO A 121 -19.73 0.19 20.82
C PRO A 121 -19.52 1.70 20.68
N THR A 122 -18.68 2.30 21.53
CA THR A 122 -18.59 3.77 21.63
C THR A 122 -17.18 4.32 21.42
N ARG A 123 -16.19 3.46 21.14
CA ARG A 123 -14.81 3.89 20.93
C ARG A 123 -14.26 3.30 19.66
N TYR A 124 -13.88 4.16 18.74
CA TYR A 124 -13.32 3.77 17.46
C TYR A 124 -12.00 4.52 17.23
N SER A 125 -11.11 3.95 16.44
CA SER A 125 -9.84 4.59 16.12
C SER A 125 -9.45 4.26 14.70
N HIS A 126 -9.03 5.31 13.99
CA HIS A 126 -8.50 5.25 12.64
C HIS A 126 -7.01 5.56 12.72
N LEU A 127 -6.17 4.59 12.38
CA LEU A 127 -4.73 4.72 12.42
C LEU A 127 -4.20 4.67 10.99
N TYR A 128 -3.34 5.61 10.64
CA TYR A 128 -2.66 5.69 9.35
C TYR A 128 -1.17 5.66 9.61
N ASN A 129 -0.53 4.54 9.31
CA ASN A 129 0.91 4.39 9.37
C ASN A 129 1.48 4.57 7.97
N LEU A 130 2.28 5.63 7.77
CA LEU A 130 2.93 5.92 6.51
C LEU A 130 4.33 5.33 6.55
N PHE A 131 4.73 4.63 5.49
CA PHE A 131 6.04 4.01 5.39
C PHE A 131 6.54 3.98 3.96
N ARG A 132 7.85 3.76 3.79
CA ARG A 132 8.46 3.43 2.49
C ARG A 132 9.09 2.05 2.56
N TYR A 133 9.18 1.38 1.42
CA TYR A 133 9.99 0.18 1.32
C TYR A 133 11.47 0.57 1.25
N LEU A 134 12.31 -0.33 1.75
CA LEU A 134 13.74 -0.35 1.49
C LEU A 134 14.00 -1.37 0.38
N SER A 135 15.20 -1.34 -0.22
CA SER A 135 15.56 -2.20 -1.35
C SER A 135 15.50 -3.72 -1.08
N ASP A 136 15.42 -4.12 0.18
CA ASP A 136 15.26 -5.52 0.59
C ASP A 136 13.81 -5.90 0.93
N GLY A 137 12.86 -4.97 0.81
CA GLY A 137 11.46 -5.15 1.16
C GLY A 137 11.13 -4.87 2.62
N GLU A 138 12.11 -4.54 3.46
CA GLU A 138 11.86 -3.99 4.79
C GLU A 138 11.19 -2.62 4.69
N THR A 139 10.60 -2.14 5.79
CA THR A 139 9.89 -0.86 5.80
C THR A 139 10.49 0.15 6.78
N GLU A 140 10.46 1.42 6.40
CA GLU A 140 10.78 2.55 7.27
C GLU A 140 9.53 3.41 7.45
N GLU A 141 9.05 3.54 8.70
CA GLU A 141 7.94 4.43 9.05
C GLU A 141 8.35 5.89 8.87
N THR A 142 7.53 6.67 8.17
CA THR A 142 7.76 8.07 7.86
C THR A 142 6.84 9.01 8.63
N ALA A 143 5.64 8.57 8.98
CA ALA A 143 4.69 9.31 9.82
C ALA A 143 3.62 8.40 10.41
N ASN A 144 3.03 8.82 11.54
CA ASN A 144 1.81 8.21 12.08
C ASN A 144 0.72 9.27 12.28
N LEU A 145 -0.50 8.99 11.80
CA LEU A 145 -1.67 9.83 12.02
C LEU A 145 -2.75 8.98 12.69
N THR A 146 -3.35 9.48 13.76
CA THR A 146 -4.42 8.77 14.47
C THR A 146 -5.61 9.68 14.78
N ILE A 147 -6.81 9.16 14.56
CA ILE A 147 -8.08 9.75 15.00
C ILE A 147 -8.69 8.81 16.02
N HIS A 148 -8.97 9.30 17.23
CA HIS A 148 -9.77 8.58 18.22
C HIS A 148 -11.16 9.19 18.30
N GLU A 149 -12.18 8.33 18.15
CA GLU A 149 -13.58 8.68 18.31
C GLU A 149 -14.10 8.10 19.64
N ASP A 150 -14.66 8.92 20.51
CA ASP A 150 -15.35 8.48 21.73
C ASP A 150 -16.76 9.09 21.81
N THR A 151 -17.78 8.23 21.86
CA THR A 151 -19.20 8.59 22.02
C THR A 151 -19.78 8.15 23.37
N SER A 152 -18.93 7.72 24.31
CA SER A 152 -19.37 7.17 25.59
C SER A 152 -20.05 8.20 26.50
N ASP A 153 -19.82 9.49 26.29
CA ASP A 153 -20.49 10.56 27.04
C ASP A 153 -21.85 10.91 26.44
N GLY A 154 -22.85 10.08 26.73
CA GLY A 154 -24.24 10.36 26.38
C GLY A 154 -24.51 10.45 24.87
N GLY A 155 -23.63 9.90 24.03
CA GLY A 155 -23.71 9.96 22.57
C GLY A 155 -23.15 11.24 21.96
N VAL A 156 -22.49 12.11 22.73
CA VAL A 156 -21.72 13.23 22.18
C VAL A 156 -20.38 12.70 21.68
N GLU A 157 -20.11 12.90 20.40
CA GLU A 157 -18.84 12.53 19.78
C GLU A 157 -17.73 13.47 20.23
N THR A 158 -16.65 12.88 20.74
CA THR A 158 -15.39 13.56 21.04
C THR A 158 -14.32 12.97 20.13
N LEU A 159 -13.65 13.84 19.37
CA LEU A 159 -12.54 13.47 18.49
C LEU A 159 -11.22 13.92 19.12
N THR A 160 -10.22 13.03 19.12
CA THR A 160 -8.83 13.35 19.47
C THR A 160 -7.94 13.01 18.29
N TYR A 161 -7.04 13.92 17.93
CA TYR A 161 -6.17 13.81 16.77
C TYR A 161 -4.72 13.75 17.22
N LEU A 162 -3.97 12.79 16.68
CA LEU A 162 -2.55 12.63 16.97
C LEU A 162 -1.73 12.62 15.68
N LEU A 163 -0.58 13.29 15.74
CA LEU A 163 0.49 13.20 14.75
C LEU A 163 1.74 12.68 15.45
N ASP A 164 2.31 11.58 14.97
CA ASP A 164 3.46 10.90 15.55
C ASP A 164 3.31 10.62 17.06
N ASN A 165 2.08 10.26 17.46
CA ASN A 165 1.65 10.04 18.85
C ASN A 165 1.61 11.28 19.75
N GLU A 166 1.67 12.48 19.18
CA GLU A 166 1.47 13.74 19.91
C GLU A 166 0.09 14.34 19.61
N ASP A 167 -0.62 14.76 20.66
CA ASP A 167 -1.93 15.41 20.54
C ASP A 167 -1.82 16.73 19.76
N VAL A 168 -2.68 16.92 18.77
CA VAL A 168 -2.80 18.15 17.99
C VAL A 168 -4.25 18.61 17.89
N ASP A 169 -4.45 19.87 17.52
CA ASP A 169 -5.78 20.34 17.14
C ASP A 169 -6.20 19.81 15.76
N GLN A 170 -7.51 19.85 15.51
CA GLN A 170 -8.13 19.35 14.28
C GLN A 170 -7.56 20.03 13.03
N ASP A 171 -7.43 21.36 13.03
CA ASP A 171 -6.94 22.11 11.87
C ASP A 171 -5.52 21.67 11.48
N THR A 172 -4.66 21.46 12.49
CA THR A 172 -3.29 20.95 12.30
C THR A 172 -3.30 19.53 11.72
N PHE A 173 -4.17 18.66 12.22
CA PHE A 173 -4.30 17.30 11.71
C PHE A 173 -4.80 17.28 10.27
N GLU A 174 -5.88 17.99 9.95
CA GLU A 174 -6.48 18.01 8.62
C GLU A 174 -5.50 18.49 7.55
N VAL A 175 -4.75 19.56 7.83
CA VAL A 175 -3.71 20.05 6.91
C VAL A 175 -2.64 18.98 6.66
N ARG A 176 -2.20 18.27 7.71
CA ARG A 176 -1.18 17.23 7.58
C ARG A 176 -1.71 15.98 6.90
N PHE A 177 -2.95 15.59 7.17
CA PHE A 177 -3.60 14.46 6.52
C PHE A 177 -3.82 14.72 5.02
N GLU A 178 -4.25 15.94 4.65
CA GLU A 178 -4.37 16.35 3.24
C GLU A 178 -3.01 16.33 2.54
N GLU A 179 -1.97 16.91 3.17
CA GLU A 179 -0.61 16.97 2.62
C GLU A 179 -0.03 15.57 2.40
N LEU A 180 -0.09 14.70 3.41
CA LEU A 180 0.60 13.42 3.42
C LEU A 180 -0.19 12.29 2.76
N VAL A 181 -1.53 12.34 2.78
CA VAL A 181 -2.38 11.25 2.31
C VAL A 181 -3.27 11.71 1.16
N GLU A 182 -4.22 12.62 1.40
CA GLU A 182 -5.30 12.88 0.44
C GLU A 182 -4.79 13.43 -0.90
N SER A 183 -3.82 14.35 -0.87
CA SER A 183 -3.24 14.96 -2.08
C SER A 183 -2.46 13.96 -2.95
N GLN A 184 -2.00 12.86 -2.35
CA GLN A 184 -1.17 11.84 -2.99
C GLN A 184 -1.95 10.57 -3.36
N LEU A 185 -3.24 10.49 -3.00
CA LEU A 185 -4.08 9.34 -3.35
C LEU A 185 -4.14 9.16 -4.88
N LEU A 186 -3.95 7.91 -5.30
CA LEU A 186 -4.23 7.49 -6.66
C LEU A 186 -5.73 7.57 -6.93
N SER A 187 -6.09 8.18 -8.05
CA SER A 187 -7.44 8.13 -8.58
C SER A 187 -7.76 6.74 -9.13
N PRO A 188 -9.04 6.35 -9.22
CA PRO A 188 -9.42 5.07 -9.81
C PRO A 188 -8.96 4.88 -11.27
N GLU A 189 -8.75 5.96 -12.02
CA GLU A 189 -8.31 5.91 -13.42
C GLU A 189 -6.81 5.61 -13.57
N GLU A 190 -6.03 5.75 -12.50
CA GLU A 190 -4.59 5.42 -12.49
C GLU A 190 -4.35 3.91 -12.34
N TRP A 191 -5.35 3.16 -11.87
CA TRP A 191 -5.30 1.70 -11.78
C TRP A 191 -5.66 1.08 -13.13
N ILE A 192 -4.78 0.21 -13.63
CA ILE A 192 -4.93 -0.43 -14.93
C ILE A 192 -5.43 -1.87 -14.72
N PRO A 193 -6.42 -2.37 -15.48
CA PRO A 193 -6.80 -3.78 -15.43
C PRO A 193 -5.59 -4.68 -15.66
N ALA A 194 -5.37 -5.68 -14.80
CA ALA A 194 -4.16 -6.51 -14.87
C ALA A 194 -4.07 -7.36 -16.16
N GLU A 195 -5.19 -7.61 -16.82
CA GLU A 195 -5.22 -8.25 -18.15
C GLU A 195 -4.50 -7.42 -19.22
N GLU A 196 -4.47 -6.08 -19.11
CA GLU A 196 -3.73 -5.23 -20.04
C GLU A 196 -2.20 -5.39 -19.92
N LEU A 197 -1.72 -5.91 -18.77
CA LEU A 197 -0.31 -6.27 -18.65
C LEU A 197 0.00 -7.55 -19.42
N LEU A 198 -0.99 -8.38 -19.78
CA LEU A 198 -0.77 -9.67 -20.45
C LEU A 198 -0.78 -9.55 -22.00
N ASP A 199 -1.36 -8.48 -22.54
CA ASP A 199 -1.45 -8.18 -23.98
C ASP A 199 -0.12 -7.63 -24.56
#